data_AF-A0A2R6DAX8-F1
#
_entry.id   AF-A0A2R6DAX8-F1
#
_cell.length_a   1.000
_cell.length_b   1.000
_cell.length_c   1.000
_cell.angle_alpha   90.00
_cell.angle_beta   90.00
_cell.angle_gamma   90.00
#
_symmetry.space_group_name_H-M   'P 1'
#
loop_
_entity.id
_entity.type
_entity.pdbx_description
1 polymer ?
#
loop_
_entity_poly.entity_id
_entity_poly.type
_entity_poly.pdbx_seq_one_letter_code
_entity_poly.pdbx_strand_id
1 'polypeptide(L)'
;MEIQFQHANPHSGRESVVLRIDGLLTDQTVCVLVDAGQNVSTDDLLDEDTGEYLSAICLTHAHLDHYQSLGDALAHGAPVYAATDTATMLEDV
;
A
#
# COMPACT_ATOMS: atom_id res chain seq x y z
N MET A 1 3.68 9.90 18.32
CA MET A 1 3.27 9.69 16.92
C MET A 1 4.45 10.02 16.04
N GLU A 2 4.97 9.03 15.35
CA GLU A 2 6.08 9.13 14.40
C GLU A 2 5.60 8.58 13.05
N ILE A 3 6.04 9.20 11.94
CA ILE A 3 5.71 8.74 10.59
C ILE A 3 7.00 8.47 9.85
N GLN A 4 7.11 7.27 9.28
CA GLN A 4 8.24 6.82 8.47
C GLN A 4 7.75 6.44 7.07
N PHE A 5 8.63 6.49 6.08
CA PHE A 5 8.32 6.07 4.72
C PHE A 5 9.42 5.16 4.17
N GLN A 6 9.04 4.24 3.29
CA GLN A 6 9.93 3.34 2.56
C GLN A 6 9.40 3.13 1.15
N HIS A 7 10.28 3.14 0.14
CA HIS A 7 9.89 2.72 -1.21
C HIS A 7 9.56 1.22 -1.22
N ALA A 8 8.38 0.89 -1.73
CA ALA A 8 7.88 -0.48 -1.78
C ALA A 8 8.48 -1.29 -2.94
N ASN A 9 8.82 -0.64 -4.05
CA ASN A 9 9.42 -1.26 -5.23
C ASN A 9 10.62 -0.48 -5.78
N PRO A 10 11.70 -0.31 -4.99
CA PRO A 10 12.83 0.58 -5.32
C PRO A 10 13.59 0.21 -6.61
N HIS A 11 13.38 -1.01 -7.11
CA HIS A 11 14.06 -1.59 -8.27
C HIS A 11 13.11 -1.92 -9.43
N SER A 12 11.82 -1.58 -9.35
CA SER A 12 10.82 -2.02 -10.33
C SER A 12 9.79 -0.96 -10.73
N GLY A 13 10.04 0.31 -10.36
CA GLY A 13 9.23 1.44 -10.81
C GLY A 13 9.41 2.67 -9.91
N ARG A 14 9.51 2.45 -8.59
CA ARG A 14 9.66 3.45 -7.52
C ARG A 14 8.41 4.32 -7.29
N GLU A 15 7.29 4.01 -7.93
CA GLU A 15 6.02 4.69 -7.70
C GLU A 15 5.38 4.34 -6.35
N SER A 16 5.66 3.18 -5.77
CA SER A 16 4.98 2.71 -4.57
C SER A 16 5.76 2.99 -3.29
N VAL A 17 5.04 3.38 -2.24
CA VAL A 17 5.61 3.76 -0.94
C VAL A 17 4.75 3.18 0.18
N VAL A 18 5.38 2.60 1.21
CA VAL A 18 4.71 2.27 2.47
C VAL A 18 4.98 3.37 3.49
N LEU A 19 3.92 3.85 4.13
CA LEU A 19 3.95 4.76 5.27
C LEU A 19 3.71 3.96 6.55
N ARG A 20 4.58 4.14 7.55
CA ARG A 20 4.43 3.54 8.88
C ARG A 20 4.12 4.63 9.89
N ILE A 21 3.09 4.41 10.68
CA ILE A 21 2.62 5.35 11.68
C ILE A 21 2.69 4.66 13.05
N ASP A 22 3.70 5.03 13.83
CA ASP A 22 3.90 4.51 15.18
C ASP A 22 3.27 5.43 16.24
N GLY A 23 2.76 4.82 17.32
CA GLY A 23 2.12 5.49 18.43
C GLY A 23 0.73 6.06 18.12
N LEU A 24 0.08 5.61 17.05
CA LEU A 24 -1.33 5.90 16.76
C LEU A 24 -2.27 4.92 17.49
N LEU A 25 -1.90 3.64 17.49
CA LEU A 25 -2.57 2.56 18.22
C LEU A 25 -1.60 2.02 19.28
N THR A 26 -2.14 1.48 20.37
CA THR A 26 -1.33 0.80 21.38
C THR A 26 -0.87 -0.54 20.83
N ASP A 27 0.43 -0.83 20.91
CA ASP A 27 1.06 -2.09 20.50
C ASP A 27 0.91 -2.45 19.00
N GLN A 28 0.70 -1.46 18.13
CA GLN A 28 0.53 -1.69 16.69
C GLN A 28 1.07 -0.55 15.84
N THR A 29 1.81 -0.89 14.78
CA THR A 29 2.23 0.05 13.74
C THR A 29 1.22 0.03 12.60
N VAL A 30 0.63 1.19 12.31
CA VAL A 30 -0.33 1.35 11.22
C VAL A 30 0.45 1.54 9.92
N CYS A 31 0.27 0.61 8.97
CA CYS A 31 0.88 0.70 7.65
C CYS A 31 -0.14 1.11 6.59
N VAL A 32 0.22 2.10 5.78
CA VAL A 32 -0.57 2.53 4.61
C VAL A 32 0.30 2.38 3.38
N LEU A 33 -0.18 1.61 2.40
CA LEU A 33 0.49 1.48 1.11
C LEU A 33 -0.04 2.57 0.16
N VAL A 34 0.85 3.34 -0.45
CA VAL A 34 0.55 4.29 -1.51
C VAL A 34 1.02 3.68 -2.82
N ASP A 35 0.06 3.43 -3.71
CA ASP A 35 0.18 2.64 -4.94
C ASP A 35 0.67 1.20 -4.71
N ALA A 36 0.25 0.30 -5.59
CA ALA A 36 0.63 -1.11 -5.59
C ALA A 36 1.19 -1.46 -6.98
N GLY A 37 2.24 -0.75 -7.36
CA GLY A 37 2.91 -0.88 -8.64
C GLY A 37 3.69 -2.18 -8.80
N GLN A 38 4.53 -2.24 -9.82
CA GLN A 38 5.18 -3.51 -10.19
C GLN A 38 6.08 -4.04 -9.05
N ASN A 39 5.96 -5.34 -8.76
CA ASN A 39 6.75 -6.09 -7.78
C ASN A 39 6.60 -5.56 -6.34
N VAL A 40 5.47 -4.96 -6.01
CA VAL A 40 5.12 -4.68 -4.61
C VAL A 40 4.67 -5.98 -3.95
N SER A 41 5.26 -6.30 -2.81
CA SER A 41 4.95 -7.48 -1.99
C SER A 41 4.71 -7.02 -0.55
N THR A 42 3.48 -7.10 -0.07
CA THR A 42 3.14 -6.71 1.31
C THR A 42 3.78 -7.65 2.33
N ASP A 43 3.96 -8.91 1.97
CA ASP A 43 4.56 -9.93 2.83
C ASP A 43 6.07 -9.68 3.03
N ASP A 44 6.75 -9.11 2.02
CA ASP A 44 8.15 -8.70 2.15
C ASP A 44 8.32 -7.33 2.83
N LEU A 45 7.29 -6.49 2.77
CA LEU A 45 7.33 -5.12 3.30
C LEU A 45 6.95 -5.04 4.76
N LEU A 46 6.00 -5.86 5.22
CA LEU A 46 5.42 -5.77 6.56
C LEU A 46 6.06 -6.81 7.46
N ASP A 47 6.38 -6.40 8.67
CA ASP A 47 6.86 -7.29 9.72
C ASP A 47 5.73 -7.56 10.73
N GLU A 48 4.98 -8.63 10.48
CA GLU A 48 3.87 -9.07 11.35
C GLU A 48 4.35 -9.40 12.79
N ASP A 49 5.60 -9.88 12.95
CA ASP A 49 6.16 -10.22 14.26
C ASP A 49 6.40 -8.97 15.12
N THR A 50 6.58 -7.81 14.49
CA THR A 50 6.68 -6.50 15.15
C THR A 50 5.35 -5.75 15.25
N GLY A 51 4.25 -6.36 14.80
CA GLY A 51 2.92 -5.77 14.86
C GLY A 51 2.66 -4.72 13.77
N GLU A 52 3.32 -4.82 12.61
CA GLU A 52 2.97 -4.03 11.43
C GLU A 52 1.77 -4.65 10.71
N TYR A 53 0.75 -3.83 10.43
CA TYR A 53 -0.44 -4.29 9.70
C TYR A 53 -0.88 -3.31 8.63
N LEU A 54 -1.18 -3.84 7.44
CA LEU A 54 -1.72 -3.06 6.34
C LEU A 54 -3.15 -2.60 6.66
N SER A 55 -3.31 -1.32 6.89
CA SER A 55 -4.59 -0.71 7.26
C SER A 55 -5.34 -0.12 6.07
N ALA A 56 -4.63 0.25 5.01
CA ALA A 56 -5.20 0.80 3.79
C ALA A 56 -4.23 0.74 2.61
N ILE A 57 -4.79 0.73 1.40
CA ILE A 57 -4.07 1.01 0.15
C ILE A 57 -4.67 2.28 -0.45
N CYS A 58 -3.84 3.25 -0.82
CA CYS A 58 -4.26 4.49 -1.47
C CYS A 58 -3.71 4.52 -2.89
N LEU A 59 -4.58 4.56 -3.90
CA LEU A 59 -4.17 4.68 -5.30
C LEU A 59 -4.17 6.16 -5.71
N THR A 60 -3.06 6.61 -6.29
CA THR A 60 -2.90 7.99 -6.72
C THR A 60 -3.62 8.26 -8.04
N HIS A 61 -3.62 7.30 -8.97
CA HIS A 61 -4.31 7.35 -10.25
C HIS A 61 -4.36 5.97 -10.94
N ALA A 62 -5.09 5.85 -12.06
CA ALA A 62 -5.39 4.59 -12.74
C ALA A 62 -4.42 4.25 -13.89
N HIS A 63 -3.11 4.38 -13.67
CA HIS A 63 -2.13 3.81 -14.60
C HIS A 63 -1.65 2.44 -14.11
N LEU A 64 -1.48 1.50 -15.04
CA LEU A 64 -1.20 0.09 -14.74
C LEU A 64 0.02 -0.08 -13.82
N ASP A 65 1.07 0.70 -14.04
CA ASP A 65 2.29 0.72 -13.23
C ASP A 65 2.05 1.12 -11.77
N HIS A 66 0.89 1.66 -11.41
CA HIS A 66 0.52 2.03 -10.03
C HIS A 66 -0.38 1.01 -9.33
N TYR A 67 -0.92 0.00 -10.03
CA TYR A 67 -1.81 -1.01 -9.43
C TYR A 67 -1.52 -2.45 -9.90
N GLN A 68 -0.44 -2.67 -10.63
CA GLN A 68 -0.11 -3.97 -11.22
C GLN A 68 -0.05 -5.11 -10.20
N SER A 69 0.41 -4.85 -8.97
CA SER A 69 0.48 -5.81 -7.86
C SER A 69 -0.64 -5.62 -6.83
N LEU A 70 -1.69 -4.83 -7.15
CA LEU A 70 -2.81 -4.58 -6.23
C LEU A 70 -3.53 -5.87 -5.83
N GLY A 71 -3.72 -6.80 -6.77
CA GLY A 71 -4.39 -8.07 -6.50
C GLY A 71 -3.68 -8.90 -5.42
N ASP A 72 -2.34 -8.90 -5.42
CA ASP A 72 -1.53 -9.58 -4.42
C ASP A 72 -1.57 -8.83 -3.07
N ALA A 73 -1.48 -7.49 -3.11
CA ALA A 73 -1.55 -6.65 -1.91
C ALA A 73 -2.92 -6.71 -1.18
N LEU A 74 -3.99 -7.07 -1.90
CA LEU A 74 -5.34 -7.24 -1.33
C LEU A 74 -5.51 -8.50 -0.48
N ALA A 75 -4.54 -9.42 -0.46
CA ALA A 75 -4.60 -10.63 0.36
C ALA A 75 -4.83 -10.33 1.86
N HIS A 76 -4.42 -9.16 2.32
CA HIS A 76 -4.59 -8.67 3.69
C HIS A 76 -5.99 -8.06 3.98
N GLY A 77 -6.87 -7.99 2.98
CA GLY A 77 -8.24 -7.48 3.12
C GLY A 77 -8.33 -5.98 3.41
N ALA A 78 -7.24 -5.24 3.25
CA ALA A 78 -7.20 -3.81 3.50
C ALA A 78 -8.10 -3.04 2.52
N PRO A 79 -8.84 -2.01 2.97
CA PRO A 79 -9.62 -1.17 2.09
C PRO A 79 -8.74 -0.40 1.11
N VAL A 80 -9.23 -0.24 -0.13
CA VAL A 80 -8.60 0.58 -1.16
C VAL A 80 -9.30 1.93 -1.26
N TYR A 81 -8.54 3.00 -1.15
CA TYR A 81 -9.02 4.37 -1.34
C TYR A 81 -8.47 4.95 -2.64
N ALA A 82 -9.34 5.54 -3.44
CA ALA A 82 -9.00 6.21 -4.67
C ALA A 82 -9.99 7.36 -4.93
N ALA A 83 -9.62 8.31 -5.79
CA ALA A 83 -10.57 9.27 -6.33
C ALA A 83 -11.64 8.54 -7.17
N THR A 84 -12.86 9.08 -7.24
CA THR A 84 -13.97 8.46 -7.99
C THR A 84 -13.56 8.13 -9.43
N ASP A 85 -12.92 9.06 -10.14
CA ASP A 85 -12.49 8.84 -11.53
C ASP A 85 -11.48 7.68 -11.65
N THR A 86 -10.58 7.55 -10.68
CA THR A 86 -9.60 6.44 -10.62
C THR A 86 -10.28 5.11 -10.33
N ALA A 87 -11.23 5.08 -9.39
CA ALA A 87 -11.99 3.88 -9.05
C ALA A 87 -12.81 3.39 -10.25
N THR A 88 -13.50 4.30 -10.96
CA THR A 88 -14.26 3.96 -12.16
C THR A 88 -13.38 3.36 -13.25
N MET A 89 -12.18 3.92 -13.48
CA MET A 89 -11.25 3.35 -14.46
C MET A 89 -10.76 1.93 -14.08
N LEU A 90 -10.71 1.60 -12.78
CA LEU A 90 -10.31 0.27 -12.31
C LEU A 90 -11.43 -0.78 -12.42
N GLU A 91 -12.70 -0.37 -12.48
CA GLU A 91 -13.83 -1.29 -12.72
C GLU A 91 -13.89 -1.76 -14.17
N ASP A 92 -13.28 -1.01 -15.09
CA ASP A 92 -13.31 -1.24 -16.54
C ASP A 92 -12.12 -2.08 -17.08
N VAL A 93 -11.19 -2.51 -16.21
CA VAL A 93 -9.98 -3.28 -16.57
C VAL A 93 -10.06 -4.77 -16.26
#